data_AF-A0A2R6DZX3-F1
#
_entry.id   AF-A0A2R6DZX3-F1
#
_cell.length_a   1.000
_cell.length_b   1.000
_cell.length_c   1.000
_cell.angle_alpha   90.00
_cell.angle_beta   90.00
_cell.angle_gamma   90.00
#
_symmetry.space_group_name_H-M   'P 1'
#
loop_
_entity.id
_entity.type
_entity.pdbx_description
1 polymer ?
#
loop_
_entity_poly.entity_id
_entity_poly.type
_entity_poly.pdbx_seq_one_letter_code
_entity_poly.pdbx_strand_id
1 'polypeptide(L)'
;MVERADPGRTGVRAGRVVGVLTALLAVASLVQSRGSYQQAVETIAALFGVDLGLSVAALFWANVALAAIARYTLCYVVGSLVGVAYDWLDDDSLVPVAAMVAVVAVVDGALAGLDTLSPLYATAYFLAWLPYLPVFAWLWDPDAGDDRSGPRRLGDSRDR
;
A
#
# COMPACT_ATOMS: atom_id res chain seq x y z
N MET A 1 10.29 29.57 4.44
CA MET A 1 9.02 28.84 4.42
C MET A 1 9.36 27.42 4.84
N VAL A 2 8.89 26.99 6.00
CA VAL A 2 9.05 25.59 6.44
C VAL A 2 7.97 24.80 5.71
N GLU A 3 8.37 23.85 4.87
CA GLU A 3 7.43 22.93 4.23
C GLU A 3 6.78 22.10 5.34
N ARG A 4 5.48 22.32 5.59
CA ARG A 4 4.65 21.36 6.34
C ARG A 4 4.78 20.01 5.64
N ALA A 5 5.06 18.94 6.38
CA ALA A 5 5.08 17.60 5.82
C ALA A 5 3.69 17.32 5.22
N ASP A 6 3.62 17.06 3.90
CA ASP A 6 2.36 16.74 3.22
C ASP A 6 1.92 15.32 3.63
N PRO A 7 0.80 15.17 4.38
CA PRO A 7 0.35 13.88 4.88
C PRO A 7 -0.02 12.91 3.76
N GLY A 8 -0.49 13.40 2.61
CA GLY A 8 -0.70 12.57 1.42
C GLY A 8 0.61 11.97 0.91
N ARG A 9 1.68 12.77 0.88
CA ARG A 9 3.03 12.32 0.49
C ARG A 9 3.62 11.33 1.50
N THR A 10 3.39 11.53 2.79
CA THR A 10 3.77 10.58 3.85
C THR A 10 3.01 9.26 3.71
N GLY A 11 1.70 9.34 3.49
CA GLY A 11 0.85 8.18 3.23
C GLY A 11 1.27 7.38 2.00
N VAL A 12 1.68 8.04 0.91
CA VAL A 12 2.26 7.40 -0.26
C VAL A 12 3.52 6.62 0.09
N ARG A 13 4.46 7.21 0.83
CA ARG A 13 5.73 6.56 1.19
C ARG A 13 5.50 5.31 2.05
N ALA A 14 4.59 5.39 3.03
CA ALA A 14 4.17 4.23 3.81
C ALA A 14 3.47 3.17 2.94
N GLY A 15 2.57 3.61 2.05
CA GLY A 15 1.87 2.75 1.09
C GLY A 15 2.80 2.00 0.13
N ARG A 16 3.94 2.58 -0.27
CA ARG A 16 4.94 1.90 -1.10
C ARG A 16 5.57 0.70 -0.40
N VAL A 17 5.84 0.80 0.91
CA VAL A 17 6.39 -0.31 1.70
C VAL A 17 5.42 -1.49 1.69
N VAL A 18 4.15 -1.22 2.02
CA VAL A 18 3.07 -2.21 1.95
C VAL A 18 2.91 -2.75 0.52
N GLY A 19 2.96 -1.88 -0.48
CA GLY A 19 2.85 -2.24 -1.89
C GLY A 19 3.92 -3.23 -2.34
N VAL A 20 5.16 -3.08 -1.89
CA VAL A 20 6.23 -4.04 -2.18
C VAL A 20 5.95 -5.38 -1.51
N LEU A 21 5.57 -5.39 -0.22
CA LEU A 21 5.29 -6.62 0.52
C LEU A 21 4.12 -7.40 -0.10
N THR A 22 3.01 -6.71 -0.40
CA THR A 22 1.81 -7.30 -1.00
C THR A 22 2.03 -7.76 -2.44
N ALA A 23 2.88 -7.06 -3.20
CA ALA A 23 3.31 -7.49 -4.53
C ALA A 23 4.15 -8.77 -4.46
N LEU A 24 5.10 -8.86 -3.53
CA LEU A 24 5.91 -10.07 -3.33
C LEU A 24 5.04 -11.27 -2.94
N LEU A 25 4.05 -11.07 -2.06
CA LEU A 25 3.06 -12.10 -1.72
C LEU A 25 2.24 -12.56 -2.94
N ALA A 26 1.83 -11.62 -3.81
CA ALA A 26 1.07 -11.93 -5.02
C ALA A 26 1.92 -12.75 -6.00
N VAL A 27 3.17 -12.34 -6.21
CA VAL A 27 4.13 -13.08 -7.04
C VAL A 27 4.34 -14.48 -6.47
N ALA A 28 4.56 -14.62 -5.16
CA ALA A 28 4.75 -15.92 -4.52
C ALA A 28 3.54 -16.84 -4.71
N SER A 29 2.32 -16.32 -4.53
CA SER A 29 1.06 -17.05 -4.77
C SER A 29 0.92 -17.53 -6.22
N LEU A 30 1.17 -16.63 -7.18
CA LEU A 30 1.08 -16.96 -8.60
C LEU A 30 2.15 -17.98 -9.03
N VAL A 31 3.37 -17.88 -8.49
CA VAL A 31 4.44 -18.84 -8.76
C VAL A 31 4.11 -20.22 -8.21
N GLN A 32 3.51 -20.30 -7.01
CA GLN A 32 3.03 -21.58 -6.45
C GLN A 32 1.90 -22.20 -7.28
N SER A 33 1.03 -21.39 -7.87
CA SER A 33 -0.11 -21.84 -8.68
C SER A 33 0.18 -21.97 -10.18
N ARG A 34 1.46 -21.90 -10.58
CA ARG A 34 1.88 -21.93 -12.00
C ARG A 34 1.35 -23.13 -12.78
N GLY A 35 1.34 -24.33 -12.18
CA GLY A 35 0.82 -25.54 -12.83
C GLY A 35 -0.67 -25.42 -13.16
N SER A 36 -1.47 -24.96 -12.20
CA SER A 36 -2.91 -24.72 -12.38
C SER A 36 -3.18 -23.65 -13.44
N TYR A 37 -2.36 -22.59 -13.49
CA TYR A 37 -2.48 -21.55 -14.51
C TYR A 37 -2.25 -22.10 -15.93
N GLN A 38 -1.19 -22.89 -16.13
CA GLN A 38 -0.89 -23.50 -17.43
C GLN A 38 -2.04 -24.40 -17.89
N GLN A 39 -2.53 -25.26 -17.00
CA GLN A 39 -3.65 -26.15 -17.30
C GLN A 39 -4.94 -25.38 -17.63
N ALA A 40 -5.23 -24.30 -16.91
CA ALA A 40 -6.41 -23.48 -17.17
C ALA A 40 -6.34 -22.78 -18.53
N VAL A 41 -5.18 -22.18 -18.87
CA VAL A 41 -4.97 -21.50 -20.15
C VAL A 41 -5.06 -22.47 -21.32
N GLU A 42 -4.45 -23.66 -21.20
CA GLU A 42 -4.55 -24.71 -22.22
C GLU A 42 -6.00 -25.19 -22.41
N THR A 43 -6.74 -25.37 -21.32
CA THR A 43 -8.17 -25.76 -21.37
C THR A 43 -9.02 -24.70 -22.07
N ILE A 44 -8.80 -23.42 -21.76
CA ILE A 44 -9.52 -22.31 -22.39
C ILE A 44 -9.15 -22.20 -23.87
N ALA A 45 -7.86 -22.26 -24.21
CA ALA A 45 -7.40 -22.19 -25.59
C ALA A 45 -7.98 -23.33 -26.44
N ALA A 46 -8.00 -24.55 -25.89
CA ALA A 46 -8.61 -25.71 -26.53
C ALA A 46 -10.13 -25.54 -26.72
N LEU A 47 -10.83 -24.97 -25.73
CA LEU A 47 -12.27 -24.74 -25.79
C LEU A 47 -12.67 -23.75 -26.90
N PHE A 48 -11.88 -22.70 -27.11
CA PHE A 48 -12.16 -21.68 -28.12
C PHE A 48 -11.44 -21.92 -29.46
N GLY A 49 -10.63 -22.99 -29.57
CA GLY A 49 -9.85 -23.29 -30.77
C GLY A 49 -8.85 -22.18 -31.14
N VAL A 50 -8.41 -21.40 -30.15
CA VAL A 50 -7.53 -20.24 -30.36
C VAL A 50 -6.07 -20.68 -30.23
N ASP A 51 -5.29 -20.47 -31.28
CA ASP A 51 -3.84 -20.45 -31.17
C ASP A 51 -3.42 -19.04 -30.72
N LEU A 52 -2.93 -18.95 -29.47
CA LEU A 52 -2.62 -17.67 -28.83
C LEU A 52 -1.40 -16.98 -29.48
N GLY A 53 -0.62 -17.67 -30.31
CA GLY A 53 0.58 -17.13 -30.96
C GLY A 53 1.69 -16.70 -29.99
N LEU A 54 1.46 -16.84 -28.68
CA LEU A 54 2.33 -16.47 -27.58
C LEU A 54 2.57 -17.70 -26.71
N SER A 55 3.80 -17.84 -26.20
CA SER A 55 4.09 -18.91 -25.25
C SER A 55 3.26 -18.71 -23.97
N VAL A 56 2.71 -19.80 -23.43
CA VAL A 56 1.98 -19.81 -22.14
C VAL A 56 2.86 -19.23 -21.01
N ALA A 57 4.17 -19.45 -21.09
CA ALA A 57 5.15 -18.88 -20.17
C ALA A 57 5.18 -17.34 -20.23
N ALA A 58 5.14 -16.74 -21.42
CA ALA A 58 5.09 -15.28 -21.57
C ALA A 58 3.80 -14.70 -20.97
N LEU A 59 2.65 -15.34 -21.23
CA LEU A 59 1.36 -14.94 -20.65
C LEU A 59 1.38 -15.01 -19.12
N PHE A 60 1.94 -16.09 -18.57
CA PHE A 60 2.08 -16.26 -17.13
C PHE A 60 2.92 -15.13 -16.50
N TRP A 61 4.10 -14.86 -17.03
CA TRP A 61 4.97 -13.81 -16.48
C TRP A 61 4.39 -12.40 -16.68
N ALA A 62 3.68 -12.16 -17.77
CA ALA A 62 2.94 -10.92 -17.96
C ALA A 62 1.85 -10.75 -16.89
N ASN A 63 1.10 -11.81 -16.59
CA ASN A 63 0.10 -11.80 -15.51
C ASN A 63 0.75 -11.54 -14.14
N VAL A 64 1.87 -12.19 -13.84
CA VAL A 64 2.64 -11.95 -12.59
C VAL A 64 3.08 -10.49 -12.48
N ALA A 65 3.64 -9.92 -13.56
CA ALA A 65 4.07 -8.53 -13.58
C ALA A 65 2.89 -7.57 -13.40
N LEU A 66 1.77 -7.80 -14.09
CA LEU A 66 0.56 -6.99 -13.96
C LEU A 66 -0.01 -7.06 -12.53
N ALA A 67 -0.07 -8.24 -11.93
CA ALA A 67 -0.52 -8.41 -10.55
C ALA A 67 0.37 -7.65 -9.56
N ALA A 68 1.69 -7.73 -9.72
CA ALA A 68 2.64 -7.00 -8.88
C ALA A 68 2.48 -5.47 -9.03
N ILE A 69 2.35 -4.98 -10.27
CA ILE A 69 2.11 -3.55 -10.55
C ILE A 69 0.78 -3.10 -9.94
N ALA A 70 -0.29 -3.88 -10.12
CA ALA A 70 -1.61 -3.58 -9.57
C ALA A 70 -1.56 -3.51 -8.04
N ARG A 71 -0.90 -4.47 -7.38
CA ARG A 71 -0.70 -4.47 -5.92
C ARG A 71 0.03 -3.22 -5.44
N TYR A 72 1.16 -2.91 -6.08
CA TYR A 72 1.95 -1.74 -5.72
C TYR A 72 1.16 -0.44 -5.91
N THR A 73 0.46 -0.31 -7.04
CA THR A 73 -0.34 0.87 -7.39
C THR A 73 -1.52 1.03 -6.43
N LEU A 74 -2.22 -0.05 -6.10
CA LEU A 74 -3.32 -0.02 -5.14
C LEU A 74 -2.85 0.47 -3.76
N CYS A 75 -1.75 -0.09 -3.24
CA CYS A 75 -1.22 0.33 -1.94
C CYS A 75 -0.68 1.76 -1.96
N TYR A 76 -0.15 2.21 -3.09
CA TYR A 76 0.22 3.61 -3.29
C TYR A 76 -1.01 4.53 -3.14
N VAL A 77 -2.10 4.23 -3.86
CA VAL A 77 -3.32 5.03 -3.85
C VAL A 77 -4.00 4.99 -2.48
N VAL A 78 -4.16 3.80 -1.90
CA VAL A 78 -4.76 3.64 -0.57
C VAL A 78 -3.92 4.34 0.49
N GLY A 79 -2.60 4.20 0.43
CA GLY A 79 -1.70 4.91 1.34
C GLY A 79 -1.85 6.43 1.24
N SER A 80 -1.96 6.97 0.02
CA SER A 80 -2.25 8.39 -0.21
C SER A 80 -3.59 8.81 0.39
N LEU A 81 -4.64 8.01 0.19
CA LEU A 81 -5.98 8.31 0.70
C LEU A 81 -6.03 8.30 2.22
N VAL A 82 -5.33 7.37 2.88
CA VAL A 82 -5.20 7.34 4.34
C VAL A 82 -4.51 8.62 4.85
N GLY A 83 -3.45 9.06 4.17
CA GLY A 83 -2.77 10.32 4.51
C GLY A 83 -3.68 11.55 4.34
N VAL A 84 -4.41 11.64 3.23
CA VAL A 84 -5.36 12.75 3.01
C VAL A 84 -6.52 12.72 4.01
N ALA A 85 -7.04 11.53 4.31
CA ALA A 85 -8.12 11.37 5.30
C ALA A 85 -7.65 11.75 6.71
N TYR A 86 -6.39 11.45 7.05
CA TYR A 86 -5.78 11.90 8.30
C TYR A 86 -5.72 13.43 8.40
N ASP A 87 -5.26 14.11 7.33
CA ASP A 87 -5.23 15.59 7.27
C ASP A 87 -6.61 16.21 7.49
N TRP A 88 -7.66 15.58 6.95
CA TRP A 88 -9.04 16.06 7.10
C TRP A 88 -9.59 15.94 8.52
N LEU A 89 -9.03 15.04 9.33
CA LEU A 89 -9.48 14.85 10.72
C LEU A 89 -8.90 15.93 11.66
N ASP A 90 -7.84 16.64 11.24
CA ASP A 90 -7.18 17.72 12.00
C ASP A 90 -6.88 17.31 13.47
N ASP A 91 -6.46 16.05 13.65
CA ASP A 91 -6.15 15.44 14.95
C ASP A 91 -4.70 14.94 14.95
N ASP A 92 -3.94 15.25 16.01
CA ASP A 92 -2.54 14.83 16.18
C ASP A 92 -2.39 13.35 16.58
N SER A 93 -3.51 12.68 16.89
CA SER A 93 -3.54 11.28 17.26
C SER A 93 -3.34 10.34 16.07
N LEU A 94 -2.46 9.35 16.20
CA LEU A 94 -2.32 8.27 15.20
C LEU A 94 -3.45 7.23 15.24
N VAL A 95 -4.38 7.35 16.18
CA VAL A 95 -5.50 6.39 16.37
C VAL A 95 -6.38 6.27 15.12
N PRO A 96 -6.80 7.36 14.44
CA PRO A 96 -7.59 7.25 13.23
C PRO A 96 -6.83 6.58 12.07
N VAL A 97 -5.53 6.84 11.95
CA VAL A 97 -4.67 6.15 10.95
C VAL A 97 -4.62 4.66 11.24
N ALA A 98 -4.41 4.28 12.50
CA ALA A 98 -4.42 2.87 12.92
C ALA A 98 -5.76 2.19 12.61
N ALA A 99 -6.89 2.87 12.89
CA ALA A 99 -8.21 2.34 12.59
C ALA A 99 -8.44 2.15 11.08
N MET A 100 -8.10 3.16 10.26
CA MET A 100 -8.22 3.07 8.80
C MET A 100 -7.36 1.95 8.22
N VAL A 101 -6.09 1.87 8.64
CA VAL A 101 -5.16 0.83 8.20
C VAL A 101 -5.62 -0.56 8.63
N ALA A 102 -6.18 -0.71 9.84
CA ALA A 102 -6.73 -1.99 10.29
C ALA A 102 -7.91 -2.45 9.43
N VAL A 103 -8.83 -1.53 9.08
CA VAL A 103 -9.94 -1.84 8.16
C VAL A 103 -9.41 -2.28 6.79
N VAL A 104 -8.46 -1.54 6.23
CA VAL A 104 -7.84 -1.89 4.94
C VAL A 104 -7.15 -3.26 5.02
N ALA A 105 -6.40 -3.53 6.09
CA ALA A 105 -5.69 -4.79 6.29
C ALA A 105 -6.65 -5.98 6.37
N VAL A 106 -7.79 -5.83 7.04
CA VAL A 106 -8.82 -6.86 7.14
C VAL A 106 -9.47 -7.11 5.77
N VAL A 107 -9.86 -6.05 5.06
CA VAL A 107 -10.49 -6.18 3.74
C VAL A 107 -9.52 -6.81 2.75
N ASP A 108 -8.28 -6.33 2.68
CA ASP A 108 -7.26 -6.85 1.77
C ASP A 108 -6.87 -8.30 2.09
N GLY A 109 -6.70 -8.61 3.38
CA GLY A 109 -6.47 -9.98 3.85
C GLY A 109 -7.62 -10.91 3.49
N ALA A 110 -8.87 -10.50 3.72
CA ALA A 110 -10.05 -11.30 3.38
C ALA A 110 -10.14 -11.57 1.87
N LEU A 111 -9.96 -10.55 1.03
CA LEU A 111 -9.97 -10.69 -0.43
C LEU A 111 -8.86 -11.64 -0.90
N ALA A 112 -7.64 -11.49 -0.39
CA ALA A 112 -6.53 -12.39 -0.73
C ALA A 112 -6.77 -13.83 -0.25
N GLY A 113 -7.38 -13.99 0.93
CA GLY A 113 -7.77 -15.30 1.46
C GLY A 113 -8.79 -16.02 0.59
N LEU A 114 -9.78 -15.28 0.08
CA LEU A 114 -10.78 -15.81 -0.85
C LEU A 114 -10.19 -16.14 -2.21
N ASP A 115 -9.34 -15.27 -2.76
CA ASP A 115 -8.68 -15.46 -4.05
C ASP A 115 -7.78 -16.71 -4.06
N THR A 116 -7.04 -16.92 -2.96
CA THR A 116 -6.11 -18.05 -2.82
C THR A 116 -6.70 -19.27 -2.13
N LEU A 117 -7.94 -19.17 -1.62
CA LEU A 117 -8.59 -20.16 -0.74
C LEU A 117 -7.69 -20.59 0.43
N SER A 118 -6.91 -19.65 0.98
CA SER A 118 -5.87 -19.95 1.97
C SER A 118 -5.87 -18.94 3.12
N PRO A 119 -6.11 -19.40 4.37
CA PRO A 119 -6.05 -18.52 5.55
C PRO A 119 -4.62 -18.01 5.80
N LEU A 120 -3.61 -18.71 5.30
CA LEU A 120 -2.22 -18.27 5.39
C LEU A 120 -1.99 -16.98 4.60
N TYR A 121 -2.46 -16.93 3.35
CA TYR A 121 -2.37 -15.70 2.55
C TYR A 121 -3.22 -14.60 3.14
N ALA A 122 -4.43 -14.90 3.65
CA ALA A 122 -5.24 -13.91 4.35
C ALA A 122 -4.48 -13.22 5.49
N THR A 123 -3.83 -14.03 6.32
CA THR A 123 -3.02 -13.56 7.46
C THR A 123 -1.78 -12.82 6.98
N ALA A 124 -1.07 -13.32 5.96
CA ALA A 124 0.13 -12.68 5.43
C ALA A 124 -0.16 -11.29 4.85
N TYR A 125 -1.26 -11.14 4.12
CA TYR A 125 -1.70 -9.84 3.60
C TYR A 125 -2.11 -8.88 4.71
N PHE A 126 -2.84 -9.35 5.73
CA PHE A 126 -3.13 -8.54 6.91
C PHE A 126 -1.84 -8.06 7.59
N LEU A 127 -0.88 -8.96 7.82
CA LEU A 127 0.40 -8.64 8.47
C LEU A 127 1.26 -7.68 7.61
N ALA A 128 1.17 -7.75 6.29
CA ALA A 128 1.89 -6.87 5.37
C ALA A 128 1.50 -5.39 5.50
N TRP A 129 0.33 -5.09 6.09
CA TRP A 129 -0.11 -3.72 6.38
C TRP A 129 0.44 -3.16 7.70
N LEU A 130 0.86 -4.01 8.64
CA LEU A 130 1.37 -3.55 9.95
C LEU A 130 2.54 -2.56 9.84
N PRO A 131 3.51 -2.72 8.91
CA PRO A 131 4.59 -1.76 8.72
C PRO A 131 4.13 -0.36 8.28
N TYR A 132 2.90 -0.20 7.79
CA TYR A 132 2.39 1.12 7.38
C TYR A 132 2.44 2.11 8.54
N LEU A 133 1.98 1.71 9.74
CA LEU A 133 1.87 2.60 10.90
C LEU A 133 3.23 3.14 11.38
N PRO A 134 4.24 2.30 11.69
CA PRO A 134 5.53 2.81 12.11
C PRO A 134 6.23 3.63 11.01
N VAL A 135 6.03 3.29 9.72
CA VAL A 135 6.59 4.09 8.62
C VAL A 135 5.90 5.46 8.51
N PHE A 136 4.57 5.49 8.64
CA PHE A 136 3.80 6.73 8.64
C PHE A 136 4.21 7.61 9.82
N ALA A 137 4.23 7.04 11.03
CA ALA A 137 4.62 7.73 12.26
C ALA A 137 6.08 8.24 12.22
N TRP A 138 7.00 7.51 11.59
CA TRP A 138 8.38 7.96 11.46
C TRP A 138 8.55 9.10 10.45
N LEU A 139 7.72 9.12 9.40
CA LEU A 139 7.75 10.16 8.36
C LEU A 139 6.94 11.40 8.72
N TRP A 140 5.97 11.25 9.63
CA TRP A 140 5.16 12.33 10.17
C TRP A 140 5.86 12.91 11.39
N ASP A 141 6.32 14.16 11.30
CA ASP A 141 6.90 14.89 12.42
C ASP A 141 5.81 15.77 13.05
N PRO A 142 5.19 15.36 14.18
CA PRO A 142 4.18 16.17 14.85
C PRO A 142 4.77 17.45 15.48
N ASP A 143 6.07 17.47 15.79
CA ASP A 143 6.74 18.57 16.48
C ASP A 143 7.36 19.61 15.53
N ALA A 144 7.23 19.44 14.22
CA ALA A 144 7.72 20.38 13.21
C ALA A 144 7.04 21.77 13.28
N GLY A 145 5.93 21.88 14.02
CA GLY A 145 5.13 23.10 14.17
C GLY A 145 5.39 23.92 15.44
N ASP A 146 5.80 23.31 16.55
CA ASP A 146 5.61 23.95 17.88
C ASP A 146 6.91 24.25 18.66
N ASP A 147 8.05 23.69 18.26
CA ASP A 147 9.25 23.69 19.14
C ASP A 147 10.46 24.51 18.66
N ARG A 148 10.27 25.55 17.84
CA ARG A 148 11.40 26.45 17.48
C ARG A 148 11.06 27.93 17.56
N SER A 149 11.67 28.54 18.57
CA SER A 149 12.23 29.89 18.57
C SER A 149 12.65 30.37 17.16
N GLY A 150 11.71 30.91 16.39
CA GLY A 150 12.04 31.74 15.24
C GLY A 150 12.80 32.98 15.73
N PRO A 151 13.63 33.61 14.90
CA PRO A 151 14.30 34.85 15.29
C PRO A 151 13.23 35.84 15.75
N ARG A 152 13.27 36.24 17.03
CA ARG A 152 12.43 37.33 17.56
C ARG A 152 12.55 38.48 16.57
N ARG A 153 11.42 38.96 16.04
CA ARG A 153 11.41 40.18 15.24
C ARG A 153 12.10 41.27 16.06
N LEU A 154 13.23 41.77 15.58
CA LEU A 154 13.84 43.00 16.06
C LEU A 154 12.85 44.13 15.77
N GLY A 155 11.99 44.42 16.73
CA GLY A 155 10.88 45.34 16.59
C GLY A 155 10.00 45.45 17.84
N ASP A 156 10.00 44.44 18.71
CA ASP A 156 9.19 44.42 19.95
C ASP A 156 9.87 45.11 21.15
N SER A 157 10.76 46.07 20.89
CA SER A 157 11.39 46.90 21.90
C SER A 157 10.97 48.36 21.78
N ARG A 158 9.67 48.61 21.61
CA ARG A 158 9.04 49.91 21.87
C ARG A 158 7.64 49.70 22.42
N ASP A 159 7.59 49.52 23.73
CA ASP A 159 6.62 50.17 24.62
C ASP A 159 6.82 49.67 26.05
N ARG A 160 7.84 50.21 26.71
CA ARG A 160 7.83 50.54 28.14
C ARG A 160 8.70 51.77 28.37
#